data_AF-A0A813CMW8-F1
#
_entry.id   AF-A0A813CMW8-F1
#
_cell.length_a   1.000
_cell.length_b   1.000
_cell.length_c   1.000
_cell.angle_alpha   90.00
_cell.angle_beta   90.00
_cell.angle_gamma   90.00
#
_symmetry.space_group_name_H-M   'P 1'
#
loop_
_entity.id
_entity.type
_entity.pdbx_description
1 polymer ?
#
loop_
_entity_poly.entity_id
_entity_poly.type
_entity_poly.pdbx_seq_one_letter_code
_entity_poly.pdbx_strand_id
1 'polypeptide(L)'
;APNWNVNCSHEGKWVVCASEPHVIAGIDVAELRRKRRDGEPIDFHDVFKDNLTWKEWQYVKEHGPCLDREYEAFSRFWSAKEAFVKARGDGLAYPLGKAEFHWKPIDGYEFGTAFEGDVHIEGTHSPKWRFVQYRMPGDSPHWTTVGRGPLTDIVDAHGEFTKTLRKPQELFSELEWQAHLESHSPHFDVLPVGALVPQDNMDAYVAAGGIQFP
;
A
#
# COMPACT_ATOMS: atom_id res chain seq x y z
N ALA A 1 2.81 19.26 12.00
CA ALA A 1 2.65 17.80 11.95
C ALA A 1 2.86 17.21 13.35
N PRO A 2 1.86 17.25 14.23
CA PRO A 2 1.97 16.72 15.59
C PRO A 2 2.19 15.20 15.63
N ASN A 3 1.78 14.49 14.58
CA ASN A 3 1.79 13.04 14.51
C ASN A 3 2.50 12.56 13.24
N TRP A 4 3.59 13.24 12.86
CA TRP A 4 4.35 12.83 11.67
C TRP A 4 4.78 11.37 11.81
N ASN A 5 4.41 10.54 10.83
CA ASN A 5 4.78 9.13 10.74
C ASN A 5 5.06 8.78 9.29
N VAL A 6 5.79 7.67 9.09
CA VAL A 6 6.23 7.21 7.78
C VAL A 6 6.17 5.69 7.71
N ASN A 7 5.81 5.17 6.54
CA ASN A 7 5.85 3.75 6.23
C ASN A 7 6.51 3.53 4.87
N CYS A 8 7.19 2.39 4.71
CA CYS A 8 7.91 2.04 3.50
C CYS A 8 7.60 0.60 3.08
N SER A 9 7.68 0.33 1.77
CA SER A 9 7.66 -1.02 1.21
C SER A 9 8.63 -1.13 0.03
N HIS A 10 8.98 -2.35 -0.34
CA HIS A 10 9.79 -2.62 -1.52
C HIS A 10 9.38 -3.94 -2.18
N GLU A 11 9.35 -3.98 -3.50
CA GLU A 11 9.23 -5.21 -4.29
C GLU A 11 9.91 -5.00 -5.64
N GLY A 12 10.58 -6.04 -6.13
CA GLY A 12 11.30 -5.98 -7.41
C GLY A 12 12.32 -4.85 -7.44
N LYS A 13 12.09 -3.86 -8.31
CA LYS A 13 12.96 -2.68 -8.50
C LYS A 13 12.44 -1.43 -7.77
N TRP A 14 11.35 -1.56 -7.02
CA TRP A 14 10.67 -0.44 -6.40
C TRP A 14 10.93 -0.38 -4.91
N VAL A 15 11.21 0.81 -4.42
CA VAL A 15 11.11 1.20 -3.01
C VAL A 15 10.10 2.34 -2.97
N VAL A 16 9.09 2.22 -2.14
CA VAL A 16 8.02 3.21 -1.98
C VAL A 16 7.93 3.65 -0.53
N CYS A 17 7.55 4.92 -0.32
CA CYS A 17 7.44 5.53 0.99
C CYS A 17 6.21 6.45 1.01
N ALA A 18 5.46 6.43 2.11
CA ALA A 18 4.38 7.38 2.37
C ALA A 18 4.53 7.94 3.80
N SER A 19 4.20 9.21 3.98
CA SER A 19 4.26 9.86 5.29
C SER A 19 3.03 10.73 5.54
N GLU A 20 2.58 10.77 6.79
CA GLU A 20 1.39 11.52 7.19
C GLU A 20 1.65 12.40 8.41
N PRO A 21 1.17 13.65 8.44
CA PRO A 21 1.40 14.56 9.56
C PRO A 21 0.41 14.44 10.73
N HIS A 22 -0.75 13.80 10.52
CA HIS A 22 -1.86 13.76 11.47
C HIS A 22 -2.50 12.38 11.61
N VAL A 23 -2.75 11.70 10.48
CA VAL A 23 -3.34 10.35 10.41
C VAL A 23 -2.24 9.29 10.33
N ILE A 24 -2.55 7.99 10.53
CA ILE A 24 -1.56 6.94 10.29
C ILE A 24 -1.43 6.62 8.80
N ALA A 25 -0.21 6.36 8.36
CA ALA A 25 0.12 5.93 7.00
C ALA A 25 0.57 4.47 6.97
N GLY A 26 0.10 3.72 5.99
CA GLY A 26 0.70 2.46 5.57
C GLY A 26 0.83 2.44 4.05
N ILE A 27 1.86 1.79 3.55
CA ILE A 27 2.09 1.65 2.13
C ILE A 27 2.56 0.24 1.80
N ASP A 28 2.10 -0.28 0.68
CA ASP A 28 2.66 -1.47 0.07
C ASP A 28 2.86 -1.30 -1.43
N VAL A 29 3.82 -2.06 -1.98
CA VAL A 29 4.01 -2.24 -3.42
C VAL A 29 4.11 -3.74 -3.69
N ALA A 30 3.31 -4.24 -4.62
CA ALA A 30 3.23 -5.67 -4.90
C ALA A 30 3.14 -5.98 -6.40
N GLU A 31 3.87 -7.02 -6.79
CA GLU A 31 3.64 -7.81 -8.00
C GLU A 31 3.76 -9.29 -7.60
N LEU A 32 2.66 -10.05 -7.68
CA LEU A 32 2.72 -11.46 -7.31
C LEU A 32 3.52 -12.27 -8.35
N ARG A 33 4.50 -13.03 -7.85
CA ARG A 33 5.33 -13.92 -8.67
C ARG A 33 4.55 -15.17 -9.09
N ARG A 34 4.62 -15.50 -10.38
CA ARG A 34 3.90 -16.65 -10.99
C ARG A 34 4.50 -18.02 -10.66
N LYS A 35 5.77 -18.02 -10.27
CA LYS A 35 6.57 -19.22 -10.05
C LYS A 35 7.21 -19.18 -8.68
N ARG A 36 7.30 -20.35 -8.06
CA ARG A 36 8.16 -20.60 -6.91
C ARG A 36 9.64 -20.44 -7.32
N ARG A 37 10.53 -20.41 -6.33
CA ARG A 37 11.99 -20.29 -6.57
C ARG A 37 12.55 -21.45 -7.40
N ASP A 38 11.92 -22.61 -7.37
CA ASP A 38 12.27 -23.81 -8.15
C ASP A 38 11.71 -23.79 -9.59
N GLY A 39 10.92 -22.78 -9.95
CA GLY A 39 10.34 -22.62 -11.28
C GLY A 39 8.95 -23.23 -11.44
N GLU A 40 8.43 -23.93 -10.42
CA GLU A 40 7.10 -24.53 -10.45
C GLU A 40 6.00 -23.46 -10.35
N PRO A 41 4.87 -23.63 -11.07
CA PRO A 41 3.74 -22.72 -10.97
C PRO A 41 3.12 -22.76 -9.56
N ILE A 42 2.63 -21.61 -9.11
CA ILE A 42 1.89 -21.51 -7.85
C ILE A 42 0.41 -21.72 -8.17
N ASP A 43 -0.25 -22.67 -7.50
CA ASP A 43 -1.72 -22.70 -7.43
C ASP A 43 -2.18 -21.56 -6.52
N PHE A 44 -2.32 -20.41 -7.15
CA PHE A 44 -2.59 -19.14 -6.53
C PHE A 44 -3.95 -19.12 -5.82
N HIS A 45 -4.96 -19.77 -6.39
CA HIS A 45 -6.30 -19.83 -5.80
C HIS A 45 -6.31 -20.68 -4.53
N ASP A 46 -5.54 -21.78 -4.45
CA ASP A 46 -5.47 -22.59 -3.24
C ASP A 46 -4.57 -21.97 -2.16
N VAL A 47 -3.39 -21.46 -2.55
CA VAL A 47 -2.39 -20.94 -1.60
C VAL A 47 -2.89 -19.69 -0.87
N PHE A 48 -3.64 -18.82 -1.56
CA PHE A 48 -4.06 -17.53 -1.00
C PHE A 48 -5.56 -17.44 -0.71
N LYS A 49 -6.30 -18.56 -0.76
CA LYS A 49 -7.77 -18.58 -0.65
C LYS A 49 -8.32 -17.77 0.53
N ASP A 50 -7.63 -17.81 1.67
CA ASP A 50 -8.06 -17.17 2.91
C ASP A 50 -7.63 -15.70 3.04
N ASN A 51 -6.85 -15.17 2.08
CA ASN A 51 -6.35 -13.79 2.13
C ASN A 51 -7.32 -12.78 1.49
N LEU A 52 -8.16 -13.21 0.54
CA LEU A 52 -9.20 -12.40 -0.08
C LEU A 52 -10.59 -12.90 0.32
N THR A 53 -11.56 -11.99 0.34
CA THR A 53 -12.97 -12.38 0.51
C THR A 53 -13.51 -13.02 -0.75
N TRP A 54 -14.66 -13.67 -0.63
CA TRP A 54 -15.32 -14.27 -1.79
C TRP A 54 -15.63 -13.24 -2.88
N LYS A 55 -15.98 -11.99 -2.53
CA LYS A 55 -16.27 -10.92 -3.50
C LYS A 55 -15.02 -10.45 -4.22
N GLU A 56 -13.91 -10.33 -3.49
CA GLU A 56 -12.62 -9.96 -4.08
C GLU A 56 -12.14 -11.06 -5.03
N TRP A 57 -12.30 -12.33 -4.64
CA TRP A 57 -12.03 -13.47 -5.51
C TRP A 57 -12.94 -13.52 -6.74
N GLN A 58 -14.21 -13.17 -6.60
CA GLN A 58 -15.12 -13.02 -7.73
C GLN A 58 -14.62 -11.94 -8.68
N TYR A 59 -14.25 -10.77 -8.16
CA TYR A 59 -13.68 -9.68 -8.95
C TYR A 59 -12.44 -10.12 -9.73
N VAL A 60 -11.49 -10.80 -9.05
CA VAL A 60 -10.25 -11.31 -9.67
C VAL A 60 -10.56 -12.22 -10.86
N LYS A 61 -11.54 -13.12 -10.73
CA LYS A 61 -11.94 -14.05 -11.80
C LYS A 61 -12.68 -13.36 -12.95
N GLU A 62 -13.57 -12.42 -12.63
CA GLU A 62 -14.37 -11.71 -13.63
C GLU A 62 -13.54 -10.71 -14.45
N HIS A 63 -12.55 -10.07 -13.82
CA HIS A 63 -11.72 -9.03 -14.43
C HIS A 63 -10.33 -9.54 -14.86
N GLY A 64 -10.07 -10.83 -14.68
CA GLY A 64 -8.87 -11.53 -15.11
C GLY A 64 -9.14 -12.46 -16.30
N PRO A 65 -9.30 -11.98 -17.55
CA PRO A 65 -9.60 -12.83 -18.70
C PRO A 65 -8.48 -13.83 -19.03
N CYS A 66 -7.30 -13.65 -18.43
CA CYS A 66 -6.20 -14.59 -18.46
C CYS A 66 -5.50 -14.57 -17.10
N LEU A 67 -4.71 -15.62 -16.84
CA LEU A 67 -3.99 -15.80 -15.58
C LEU A 67 -3.14 -14.56 -15.21
N ASP A 68 -2.51 -13.91 -16.19
CA ASP A 68 -1.70 -12.70 -15.97
C ASP A 68 -2.51 -11.54 -15.40
N ARG A 69 -3.77 -11.40 -15.86
CA ARG A 69 -4.69 -10.36 -15.38
C ARG A 69 -5.31 -10.74 -14.04
N GLU A 70 -5.52 -12.04 -13.77
CA GLU A 70 -5.90 -12.49 -12.42
C GLU A 70 -4.80 -12.15 -11.40
N TYR A 71 -3.52 -12.40 -11.74
CA TYR A 71 -2.38 -12.06 -10.89
C TYR A 71 -2.27 -10.55 -10.63
N GLU A 72 -2.47 -9.74 -11.66
CA GLU A 72 -2.49 -8.28 -11.52
C GLU A 72 -3.65 -7.82 -10.62
N ALA A 73 -4.87 -8.33 -10.85
CA ALA A 73 -6.04 -8.02 -10.03
C ALA A 73 -5.86 -8.45 -8.57
N PHE A 74 -5.26 -9.61 -8.32
CA PHE A 74 -4.92 -10.01 -6.95
C PHE A 74 -3.88 -9.11 -6.32
N SER A 75 -2.80 -8.76 -7.04
CA SER A 75 -1.71 -7.93 -6.51
C SER A 75 -2.25 -6.59 -5.99
N ARG A 76 -3.30 -6.06 -6.62
CA ARG A 76 -4.03 -4.88 -6.14
C ARG A 76 -4.68 -5.08 -4.77
N PHE A 77 -5.41 -6.17 -4.57
CA PHE A 77 -6.02 -6.47 -3.26
C PHE A 77 -4.97 -6.81 -2.20
N TRP A 78 -3.93 -7.56 -2.58
CA TRP A 78 -2.81 -7.88 -1.71
C TRP A 78 -2.13 -6.62 -1.19
N SER A 79 -1.71 -5.73 -2.10
CA SER A 79 -1.09 -4.45 -1.75
C SER A 79 -1.97 -3.62 -0.80
N ALA A 80 -3.28 -3.60 -1.02
CA ALA A 80 -4.19 -2.87 -0.14
C ALA A 80 -4.31 -3.45 1.27
N LYS A 81 -4.42 -4.78 1.37
CA LYS A 81 -4.47 -5.49 2.66
C LYS A 81 -3.17 -5.34 3.44
N GLU A 82 -2.02 -5.45 2.76
CA GLU A 82 -0.71 -5.20 3.36
C GLU A 82 -0.54 -3.74 3.80
N ALA A 83 -0.95 -2.77 2.99
CA ALA A 83 -0.91 -1.36 3.38
C ALA A 83 -1.77 -1.08 4.63
N PHE A 84 -2.95 -1.67 4.72
CA PHE A 84 -3.82 -1.57 5.90
C PHE A 84 -3.18 -2.17 7.15
N VAL A 85 -2.63 -3.38 7.05
CA VAL A 85 -1.96 -4.06 8.16
C VAL A 85 -0.69 -3.33 8.60
N LYS A 86 0.10 -2.80 7.65
CA LYS A 86 1.30 -2.00 7.92
C LYS A 86 0.99 -0.69 8.61
N ALA A 87 -0.09 0.00 8.22
CA ALA A 87 -0.55 1.22 8.88
C ALA A 87 -0.91 0.96 10.35
N ARG A 88 -1.59 -0.15 10.62
CA ARG A 88 -2.02 -0.56 11.96
C ARG A 88 -0.87 -1.09 12.81
N GLY A 89 0.06 -1.83 12.22
CA GLY A 89 1.15 -2.49 12.93
C GLY A 89 0.82 -3.90 13.43
N ASP A 90 -0.24 -4.55 12.92
CA ASP A 90 -0.59 -5.92 13.33
C ASP A 90 0.48 -6.96 12.93
N GLY A 91 1.30 -6.63 11.92
CA GLY A 91 2.20 -7.60 11.29
C GLY A 91 1.44 -8.81 10.75
N LEU A 92 2.01 -10.00 10.88
CA LEU A 92 1.41 -11.24 10.36
C LEU A 92 0.19 -11.73 11.17
N ALA A 93 -0.18 -11.06 12.26
CA ALA A 93 -1.25 -11.50 13.15
C ALA A 93 -2.66 -11.18 12.60
N TYR A 94 -2.78 -10.22 11.69
CA TYR A 94 -4.09 -9.84 11.14
C TYR A 94 -4.53 -10.80 10.03
N PRO A 95 -5.71 -11.44 10.14
CA PRO A 95 -6.24 -12.28 9.08
C PRO A 95 -6.72 -11.42 7.90
N LEU A 96 -5.93 -11.37 6.82
CA LEU A 96 -6.18 -10.48 5.67
C LEU A 96 -7.58 -10.64 5.05
N GLY A 97 -8.16 -11.86 5.10
CA GLY A 97 -9.52 -12.14 4.64
C GLY A 97 -10.64 -11.45 5.43
N LYS A 98 -10.33 -10.76 6.54
CA LYS A 98 -11.30 -9.95 7.28
C LYS A 98 -11.53 -8.55 6.70
N ALA A 99 -10.59 -8.03 5.93
CA ALA A 99 -10.68 -6.70 5.32
C ALA A 99 -11.09 -6.83 3.85
N GLU A 100 -12.29 -6.39 3.49
CA GLU A 100 -12.80 -6.39 2.11
C GLU A 100 -12.67 -5.00 1.49
N PHE A 101 -11.99 -4.88 0.36
CA PHE A 101 -11.79 -3.61 -0.34
C PHE A 101 -12.75 -3.42 -1.51
N HIS A 102 -13.20 -2.18 -1.67
CA HIS A 102 -14.05 -1.75 -2.77
C HIS A 102 -13.36 -0.59 -3.50
N TRP A 103 -13.30 -0.66 -4.83
CA TRP A 103 -12.49 0.26 -5.64
C TRP A 103 -13.33 1.06 -6.62
N LYS A 104 -12.97 2.32 -6.81
CA LYS A 104 -13.50 3.22 -7.84
C LYS A 104 -12.34 3.85 -8.61
N PRO A 105 -12.39 3.94 -9.94
CA PRO A 105 -11.39 4.67 -10.71
C PRO A 105 -11.32 6.13 -10.27
N ILE A 106 -10.12 6.72 -10.26
CA ILE A 106 -9.94 8.14 -9.96
C ILE A 106 -10.01 8.94 -11.26
N ASP A 107 -10.85 9.98 -11.29
CA ASP A 107 -10.96 10.88 -12.42
C ASP A 107 -9.65 11.64 -12.69
N GLY A 108 -9.35 11.87 -13.96
CA GLY A 108 -8.14 12.57 -14.40
C GLY A 108 -6.90 11.68 -14.57
N TYR A 109 -6.99 10.39 -14.25
CA TYR A 109 -5.96 9.40 -14.51
C TYR A 109 -6.26 8.57 -15.77
N GLU A 110 -5.24 7.94 -16.34
CA GLU A 110 -5.42 6.95 -17.38
C GLU A 110 -6.29 5.80 -16.84
N PHE A 111 -7.26 5.34 -17.65
CA PHE A 111 -8.20 4.31 -17.26
C PHE A 111 -7.47 3.05 -16.77
N GLY A 112 -7.83 2.58 -15.57
CA GLY A 112 -7.26 1.38 -14.99
C GLY A 112 -5.85 1.55 -14.40
N THR A 113 -5.38 2.79 -14.17
CA THR A 113 -4.07 3.06 -13.57
C THR A 113 -4.13 3.63 -12.15
N ALA A 114 -5.27 4.17 -11.72
CA ALA A 114 -5.45 4.70 -10.38
C ALA A 114 -6.86 4.47 -9.83
N PHE A 115 -6.94 4.13 -8.54
CA PHE A 115 -8.18 3.81 -7.85
C PHE A 115 -8.18 4.41 -6.44
N GLU A 116 -9.34 4.90 -6.02
CA GLU A 116 -9.64 5.18 -4.62
C GLU A 116 -10.51 4.05 -4.07
N GLY A 117 -10.39 3.78 -2.77
CA GLY A 117 -11.13 2.68 -2.17
C GLY A 117 -11.47 2.87 -0.71
N ASP A 118 -12.49 2.13 -0.32
CA ASP A 118 -12.94 1.96 1.05
C ASP A 118 -12.74 0.51 1.51
N VAL A 119 -12.75 0.30 2.82
CA VAL A 119 -12.60 -1.01 3.43
C VAL A 119 -13.78 -1.35 4.33
N HIS A 120 -14.20 -2.60 4.25
CA HIS A 120 -15.18 -3.21 5.13
C HIS A 120 -14.49 -4.27 5.98
N ILE A 121 -14.46 -4.08 7.30
CA ILE A 121 -13.85 -5.02 8.24
C ILE A 121 -14.95 -5.93 8.76
N GLU A 122 -14.84 -7.23 8.49
CA GLU A 122 -15.84 -8.24 8.87
C GLU A 122 -17.27 -7.84 8.45
N GLY A 123 -17.37 -7.27 7.24
CA GLY A 123 -18.65 -6.81 6.65
C GLY A 123 -19.10 -5.42 7.11
N THR A 124 -18.38 -4.76 8.02
CA THR A 124 -18.72 -3.41 8.51
C THR A 124 -17.87 -2.35 7.82
N HIS A 125 -18.52 -1.40 7.14
CA HIS A 125 -17.84 -0.27 6.50
C HIS A 125 -17.02 0.53 7.54
N SER A 126 -15.76 0.81 7.21
CA SER A 126 -14.83 1.53 8.08
C SER A 126 -14.52 2.92 7.52
N PRO A 127 -15.41 3.92 7.74
CA PRO A 127 -15.33 5.22 7.07
C PRO A 127 -14.15 6.10 7.52
N LYS A 128 -13.40 5.68 8.54
CA LYS A 128 -12.20 6.37 9.01
C LYS A 128 -10.93 5.94 8.26
N TRP A 129 -11.05 5.00 7.34
CA TRP A 129 -9.98 4.57 6.46
C TRP A 129 -10.20 5.06 5.03
N ARG A 130 -9.11 5.46 4.38
CA ARG A 130 -9.07 5.78 2.95
C ARG A 130 -7.89 5.09 2.30
N PHE A 131 -8.09 4.66 1.07
CA PHE A 131 -7.05 4.03 0.28
C PHE A 131 -6.96 4.65 -1.09
N VAL A 132 -5.72 4.80 -1.54
CA VAL A 132 -5.42 5.23 -2.91
C VAL A 132 -4.41 4.27 -3.48
N GLN A 133 -4.64 3.83 -4.71
CA GLN A 133 -3.84 2.83 -5.38
C GLN A 133 -3.40 3.33 -6.76
N TYR A 134 -2.15 3.07 -7.11
CA TYR A 134 -1.54 3.46 -8.38
C TYR A 134 -0.79 2.30 -9.02
N ARG A 135 -0.90 2.20 -10.34
CA ARG A 135 -0.06 1.32 -11.15
C ARG A 135 1.32 1.95 -11.33
N MET A 136 2.36 1.22 -10.97
CA MET A 136 3.74 1.69 -11.15
C MET A 136 4.10 1.72 -12.64
N PRO A 137 4.98 2.65 -13.07
CA PRO A 137 5.42 2.69 -14.45
C PRO A 137 6.29 1.46 -14.79
N GLY A 138 6.38 1.14 -16.09
CA GLY A 138 7.17 0.03 -16.61
C GLY A 138 6.34 -1.16 -17.09
N ASP A 139 7.05 -2.18 -17.58
CA ASP A 139 6.45 -3.32 -18.29
C ASP A 139 5.79 -4.33 -17.36
N SER A 140 6.23 -4.39 -16.11
CA SER A 140 5.70 -5.27 -15.08
C SER A 140 4.64 -4.53 -14.25
N PRO A 141 3.46 -5.13 -14.00
CA PRO A 141 2.35 -4.47 -13.34
C PRO A 141 2.49 -4.48 -11.82
N HIS A 142 3.48 -3.76 -11.28
CA HIS A 142 3.53 -3.48 -9.85
C HIS A 142 2.41 -2.50 -9.48
N TRP A 143 1.74 -2.77 -8.38
CA TRP A 143 0.69 -1.93 -7.83
C TRP A 143 1.10 -1.44 -6.45
N THR A 144 0.93 -0.14 -6.21
CA THR A 144 1.22 0.49 -4.93
C THR A 144 -0.08 0.97 -4.30
N THR A 145 -0.29 0.68 -3.02
CA THR A 145 -1.43 1.17 -2.25
C THR A 145 -0.96 1.97 -1.05
N VAL A 146 -1.55 3.15 -0.86
CA VAL A 146 -1.41 3.96 0.37
C VAL A 146 -2.71 3.84 1.16
N GLY A 147 -2.60 3.44 2.42
CA GLY A 147 -3.68 3.42 3.40
C GLY A 147 -3.51 4.53 4.41
N ARG A 148 -4.59 5.27 4.67
CA ARG A 148 -4.67 6.33 5.67
C ARG A 148 -5.77 6.00 6.66
N GLY A 149 -5.47 6.07 7.95
CA GLY A 149 -6.39 5.58 9.00
C GLY A 149 -6.35 6.35 10.31
N PRO A 150 -7.22 5.97 11.26
CA PRO A 150 -7.28 6.57 12.59
C PRO A 150 -6.17 6.07 13.51
N LEU A 151 -5.72 6.94 14.41
CA LEU A 151 -4.69 6.58 15.40
C LEU A 151 -5.20 5.52 16.39
N THR A 152 -6.52 5.41 16.56
CA THR A 152 -7.16 4.42 17.43
C THR A 152 -7.00 2.99 16.95
N ASP A 153 -6.65 2.79 15.68
CA ASP A 153 -6.48 1.48 15.07
C ASP A 153 -5.03 0.99 15.13
N ILE A 154 -4.12 1.80 15.70
CA ILE A 154 -2.72 1.40 15.92
C ILE A 154 -2.68 0.21 16.89
N VAL A 155 -1.98 -0.82 16.47
CA VAL A 155 -1.60 -2.00 17.26
C VAL A 155 -0.12 -1.89 17.57
N ASP A 156 0.17 -1.43 18.79
CA ASP A 156 1.54 -1.19 19.27
C ASP A 156 1.68 -1.78 20.68
N ALA A 157 2.09 -3.05 20.75
CA ALA A 157 2.12 -3.83 21.98
C ALA A 157 3.03 -3.22 23.07
N HIS A 158 4.06 -2.46 22.68
CA HIS A 158 5.02 -1.83 23.59
C HIS A 158 4.77 -0.32 23.75
N GLY A 159 3.85 0.25 22.97
CA GLY A 159 3.51 1.66 22.97
C GLY A 159 4.67 2.55 22.49
N GLU A 160 5.68 2.01 21.82
CA GLU A 160 6.85 2.78 21.39
C GLU A 160 6.51 3.77 20.28
N PHE A 161 5.70 3.34 19.31
CA PHE A 161 5.22 4.19 18.23
C PHE A 161 4.20 5.21 18.74
N THR A 162 3.20 4.78 19.52
CA THR A 162 2.13 5.68 20.01
C THR A 162 2.68 6.79 20.92
N LYS A 163 3.77 6.54 21.66
CA LYS A 163 4.46 7.57 22.48
C LYS A 163 5.06 8.71 21.65
N THR A 164 5.31 8.50 20.35
CA THR A 164 5.86 9.54 19.47
C THR A 164 4.80 10.54 19.01
N LEU A 165 3.51 10.18 19.10
CA LEU A 165 2.38 11.00 18.67
C LEU A 165 2.11 12.10 19.69
N ARG A 166 2.11 13.35 19.24
CA ARG A 166 1.96 14.52 20.14
C ARG A 166 0.51 14.94 20.36
N LYS A 167 -0.40 14.56 19.45
CA LYS A 167 -1.82 14.88 19.54
C LYS A 167 -2.64 13.58 19.44
N PRO A 168 -3.21 13.09 20.55
CA PRO A 168 -4.13 11.96 20.55
C PRO A 168 -5.36 12.18 19.65
N GLN A 169 -5.98 11.10 19.19
CA GLN A 169 -7.15 11.14 18.31
C GLN A 169 -8.28 11.99 18.91
N GLU A 170 -8.49 11.89 20.22
CA GLU A 170 -9.61 12.52 20.95
C GLU A 170 -9.48 14.06 20.99
N LEU A 171 -8.29 14.59 20.72
CA LEU A 171 -8.04 16.04 20.65
C LEU A 171 -8.28 16.60 19.24
N PHE A 172 -8.54 15.78 18.23
CA PHE A 172 -9.00 16.25 16.94
C PHE A 172 -10.51 16.43 16.97
N SER A 173 -11.00 17.57 16.47
CA SER A 173 -12.41 17.66 16.12
C SER A 173 -12.70 16.73 14.94
N GLU A 174 -13.94 16.24 14.82
CA GLU A 174 -14.34 15.41 13.67
C GLU A 174 -14.04 16.12 12.34
N LEU A 175 -14.33 17.42 12.26
CA LEU A 175 -14.06 18.21 11.06
C LEU A 175 -12.56 18.31 10.73
N GLU A 176 -11.72 18.57 11.74
CA GLU A 176 -10.25 18.62 11.58
C GLU A 176 -9.71 17.26 11.13
N TRP A 177 -10.21 16.18 11.74
CA TRP A 177 -9.80 14.83 11.39
C TRP A 177 -10.19 14.46 9.96
N GLN A 178 -11.45 14.70 9.58
CA GLN A 178 -11.94 14.44 8.23
C GLN A 178 -11.19 15.27 7.19
N ALA A 179 -10.88 16.55 7.48
CA ALA A 179 -10.07 17.38 6.59
C ALA A 179 -8.66 16.81 6.35
N HIS A 180 -8.06 16.16 7.35
CA HIS A 180 -6.78 15.47 7.17
C HIS A 180 -6.93 14.16 6.40
N LEU A 181 -7.93 13.34 6.72
CA LEU A 181 -8.17 12.07 6.03
C LEU A 181 -8.49 12.27 4.54
N GLU A 182 -9.28 13.30 4.21
CA GLU A 182 -9.70 13.67 2.85
C GLU A 182 -8.71 14.60 2.14
N SER A 183 -7.60 14.98 2.79
CA SER A 183 -6.60 15.82 2.14
C SER A 183 -6.02 15.10 0.92
N HIS A 184 -5.73 15.85 -0.14
CA HIS A 184 -5.25 15.31 -1.39
C HIS A 184 -4.03 14.39 -1.18
N SER A 185 -4.13 13.15 -1.67
CA SER A 185 -3.00 12.23 -1.77
C SER A 185 -2.31 12.49 -3.12
N PRO A 186 -1.14 13.17 -3.14
CA PRO A 186 -0.45 13.46 -4.38
C PRO A 186 0.07 12.19 -5.04
N HIS A 187 0.38 12.29 -6.33
CA HIS A 187 1.07 11.24 -7.06
C HIS A 187 2.44 10.95 -6.44
N PHE A 188 2.95 9.74 -6.68
CA PHE A 188 4.33 9.41 -6.37
C PHE A 188 5.29 10.17 -7.29
N ASP A 189 6.23 10.89 -6.68
CA ASP A 189 7.44 11.33 -7.35
C ASP A 189 8.39 10.13 -7.50
N VAL A 190 8.68 9.74 -8.74
CA VAL A 190 9.58 8.63 -9.03
C VAL A 190 11.00 9.16 -9.20
N LEU A 191 11.88 8.76 -8.29
CA LEU A 191 13.29 9.11 -8.32
C LEU A 191 14.12 7.83 -8.46
N PRO A 192 15.10 7.78 -9.38
CA PRO A 192 16.06 6.69 -9.41
C PRO A 192 17.00 6.79 -8.21
N VAL A 193 17.51 5.65 -7.76
CA VAL A 193 18.43 5.57 -6.62
C VAL A 193 19.63 6.52 -6.79
N GLY A 194 20.17 6.63 -8.01
CA GLY A 194 21.28 7.54 -8.32
C GLY A 194 20.99 9.01 -8.01
N ALA A 195 19.74 9.47 -8.06
CA ALA A 195 19.38 10.84 -7.71
C ALA A 195 19.44 11.12 -6.20
N LEU A 196 19.47 10.07 -5.37
CA LEU A 196 19.53 10.16 -3.91
C LEU A 196 20.95 9.97 -3.36
N VAL A 197 21.92 9.65 -4.22
CA VAL A 197 23.31 9.40 -3.81
C VAL A 197 24.02 10.74 -3.57
N PRO A 198 24.56 11.01 -2.36
CA PRO A 198 25.36 12.21 -2.12
C PRO A 198 26.56 12.29 -3.07
N GLN A 199 26.91 13.51 -3.51
CA GLN A 199 27.97 13.72 -4.51
C GLN A 199 29.31 13.06 -4.12
N ASP A 200 29.69 13.15 -2.84
CA ASP A 200 30.93 12.56 -2.31
C ASP A 200 30.94 11.02 -2.36
N ASN A 201 29.77 10.38 -2.48
CA ASN A 201 29.61 8.93 -2.57
C ASN A 201 29.35 8.45 -4.01
N MET A 202 29.25 9.36 -4.99
CA MET A 202 28.86 9.02 -6.36
C MET A 202 29.88 8.11 -7.05
N ASP A 203 31.18 8.39 -6.90
CA ASP A 203 32.24 7.55 -7.50
C ASP A 203 32.18 6.11 -6.98
N ALA A 204 31.96 5.93 -5.68
CA ALA A 204 31.82 4.62 -5.06
C ALA A 204 30.55 3.90 -5.51
N TYR A 205 29.43 4.62 -5.64
CA TYR A 205 28.17 4.09 -6.15
C TYR A 205 28.29 3.61 -7.60
N VAL A 206 28.90 4.42 -8.48
CA VAL A 206 29.15 4.06 -9.88
C VAL A 206 30.11 2.87 -9.97
N ALA A 207 31.18 2.84 -9.16
CA ALA A 207 32.10 1.70 -9.09
C ALA A 207 31.42 0.40 -8.66
N ALA A 208 30.34 0.48 -7.87
CA ALA A 208 29.51 -0.66 -7.47
C ALA A 208 28.45 -1.07 -8.51
N GLY A 209 28.43 -0.45 -9.70
CA GLY A 209 27.48 -0.72 -10.78
C GLY A 209 26.23 0.17 -10.74
N GLY A 210 26.22 1.21 -9.90
CA GLY A 210 25.20 2.25 -9.90
C GLY A 210 25.20 3.09 -11.18
N ILE A 211 24.05 3.66 -11.51
CA ILE A 211 23.91 4.58 -12.66
C ILE A 211 23.78 5.99 -12.11
N GLN A 212 24.77 6.84 -12.40
CA GLN A 212 24.71 8.25 -12.05
C GLN A 212 23.49 8.89 -12.74
N PHE A 213 22.63 9.51 -11.94
CA PHE A 213 21.52 10.29 -12.47
C PHE A 213 22.04 11.67 -12.92
N PRO A 214 21.59 12.21 -14.07
CA PRO A 214 22.06 13.49 -14.60
C PRO A 214 21.88 14.67 -13.64
#